data_AF-A0A2N0Z0G4-F1
#
_entry.id   AF-A0A2N0Z0G4-F1
#
_cell.length_a   1.000
_cell.length_b   1.000
_cell.length_c   1.000
_cell.angle_alpha   90.00
_cell.angle_beta   90.00
_cell.angle_gamma   90.00
#
_symmetry.space_group_name_H-M   'P 1'
#
loop_
_entity.id
_entity.type
_entity.pdbx_description
1 polymer ?
#
loop_
_entity_poly.entity_id
_entity_poly.type
_entity_poly.pdbx_seq_one_letter_code
_entity_poly.pdbx_strand_id
1 'polypeptide(L)'
;MAAYFGLNIRVKPDGLKLTRDNYIKINKKSSLMKGEVYSDSYINKQIEDSLYNYDLNIEYFRLLSKLEFNHEVMKFVRKTKNFQEITDLALIGGVPGYYMMVLEEYAQAYIGRSNDIKKRIQSHWSKQKEFDRLIFGSKETSVLSIDSFRAYDTTRIFVYPTDELEEHEDDFINLFDAKYLLNRTSGGTLAGLMEAIINRKTRELSV
;
A
#
# COMPACT_ATOMS: atom_id res chain seq x y z
N MET A 1 3.76 15.07 -17.79
CA MET A 1 3.22 15.14 -16.42
C MET A 1 1.72 14.99 -16.51
N ALA A 2 1.06 14.49 -15.48
CA ALA A 2 -0.40 14.47 -15.37
C ALA A 2 -0.83 15.19 -14.09
N ALA A 3 -1.96 15.90 -14.11
CA ALA A 3 -2.51 16.52 -12.92
C ALA A 3 -3.34 15.50 -12.12
N TYR A 4 -3.07 15.35 -10.83
CA TYR A 4 -3.78 14.42 -9.95
C TYR A 4 -3.69 14.87 -8.48
N PHE A 5 -4.83 14.94 -7.77
CA PHE A 5 -4.94 15.51 -6.42
C PHE A 5 -4.19 16.84 -6.25
N GLY A 6 -4.37 17.77 -7.19
CA GLY A 6 -3.70 19.08 -7.19
C GLY A 6 -2.17 19.05 -7.38
N LEU A 7 -1.59 17.90 -7.74
CA LEU A 7 -0.17 17.74 -8.01
C LEU A 7 0.10 17.41 -9.48
N ASN A 8 1.28 17.79 -9.95
CA ASN A 8 1.83 17.26 -11.19
C ASN A 8 2.60 15.97 -10.89
N ILE A 9 2.09 14.84 -11.37
CA ILE A 9 2.73 13.53 -11.23
C ILE A 9 3.49 13.14 -12.50
N ARG A 10 4.61 12.42 -12.31
CA ARG A 10 5.38 11.85 -13.42
C ARG A 10 4.61 10.65 -13.99
N VAL A 11 4.36 10.69 -15.29
CA VAL A 11 3.77 9.55 -16.02
C VAL A 11 4.85 8.48 -16.17
N LYS A 12 4.61 7.28 -15.62
CA LYS A 12 5.47 6.13 -15.86
C LYS A 12 5.21 5.60 -17.29
N PRO A 13 6.22 5.09 -18.02
CA PRO A 13 6.04 4.63 -19.40
C PRO A 13 4.97 3.53 -19.57
N ASP A 14 4.78 2.74 -18.54
CA ASP A 14 3.87 1.60 -18.41
C ASP A 14 2.56 1.94 -17.66
N GLY A 15 2.21 3.24 -17.61
CA GLY A 15 0.90 3.72 -17.16
C GLY A 15 0.83 4.22 -15.71
N LEU A 16 -0.34 4.71 -15.31
CA LEU A 16 -0.59 5.31 -13.98
C LEU A 16 -1.44 4.44 -13.06
N LYS A 17 -1.85 3.26 -13.52
CA LYS A 17 -2.56 2.23 -12.75
C LYS A 17 -1.74 0.95 -12.65
N LEU A 18 -1.89 0.22 -11.55
CA LEU A 18 -1.34 -1.11 -11.41
C LEU A 18 -1.99 -2.05 -12.43
N THR A 19 -1.16 -2.79 -13.16
CA THR A 19 -1.57 -3.87 -14.05
C THR A 19 -0.66 -5.07 -13.83
N ARG A 20 -1.10 -6.23 -14.29
CA ARG A 20 -0.30 -7.46 -14.22
C ARG A 20 1.05 -7.30 -14.92
N ASP A 21 1.06 -6.67 -16.09
CA ASP A 21 2.27 -6.47 -16.91
C ASP A 21 3.28 -5.52 -16.27
N ASN A 22 2.80 -4.61 -15.42
CA ASN A 22 3.62 -3.56 -14.82
C ASN A 22 3.90 -3.78 -13.32
N TYR A 23 3.44 -4.90 -12.78
CA TYR A 23 3.59 -5.28 -11.38
C TYR A 23 5.05 -5.66 -11.04
N ILE A 24 5.72 -6.40 -11.93
CA ILE A 24 7.07 -6.91 -11.70
C ILE A 24 8.09 -6.06 -12.45
N LYS A 25 9.06 -5.54 -11.71
CA LYS A 25 10.30 -4.99 -12.27
C LYS A 25 11.48 -5.85 -11.83
N ILE A 26 11.93 -6.72 -12.73
CA ILE A 26 13.00 -7.67 -12.43
C ILE A 26 14.27 -6.93 -12.02
N ASN A 27 14.89 -7.39 -10.93
CA ASN A 27 16.21 -6.96 -10.50
C ASN A 27 17.01 -8.18 -10.05
N LYS A 28 18.17 -8.41 -10.66
CA LYS A 28 19.03 -9.53 -10.28
C LYS A 28 19.78 -9.30 -8.97
N LYS A 29 19.91 -8.05 -8.51
CA LYS A 29 20.61 -7.70 -7.28
C LYS A 29 19.65 -7.73 -6.10
N SER A 30 20.09 -8.30 -4.99
CA SER A 30 19.32 -8.26 -3.75
C SER A 30 19.12 -6.83 -3.26
N SER A 31 17.90 -6.51 -2.80
CA SER A 31 17.60 -5.30 -2.03
C SER A 31 17.88 -5.47 -0.54
N LEU A 32 18.10 -6.72 -0.09
CA LEU A 32 18.34 -7.07 1.31
C LEU A 32 19.84 -7.18 1.62
N MET A 33 20.64 -7.75 0.71
CA MET A 33 22.07 -7.97 0.91
C MET A 33 22.91 -7.31 -0.18
N LYS A 34 23.76 -6.36 0.22
CA LYS A 34 24.61 -5.61 -0.71
C LYS A 34 25.62 -6.54 -1.37
N GLY A 35 25.61 -6.58 -2.71
CA GLY A 35 26.55 -7.37 -3.52
C GLY A 35 26.05 -8.77 -3.87
N GLU A 36 24.94 -9.22 -3.28
CA GLU A 36 24.31 -10.48 -3.67
C GLU A 36 23.58 -10.34 -5.01
N VAL A 37 23.76 -11.35 -5.86
CA VAL A 37 23.10 -11.47 -7.16
C VAL A 37 22.39 -12.80 -7.22
N TYR A 38 21.09 -12.77 -7.54
CA TYR A 38 20.26 -13.95 -7.65
C TYR A 38 20.54 -14.74 -8.92
N SER A 39 20.45 -16.07 -8.81
CA SER A 39 20.49 -16.97 -9.96
C SER A 39 19.27 -16.78 -10.86
N ASP A 40 19.39 -17.17 -12.14
CA ASP A 40 18.26 -17.16 -13.06
C ASP A 40 17.13 -18.10 -12.59
N SER A 41 17.47 -19.21 -11.92
CA SER A 41 16.47 -20.10 -11.30
C SER A 41 15.65 -19.42 -10.20
N TYR A 42 16.31 -18.64 -9.33
CA TYR A 42 15.61 -17.85 -8.32
C TYR A 42 14.72 -16.79 -8.98
N ILE A 43 15.24 -16.08 -9.98
CA ILE A 43 14.49 -15.02 -10.68
C ILE A 43 13.22 -15.59 -11.31
N ASN A 44 13.32 -16.71 -12.03
CA ASN A 44 12.17 -17.33 -12.67
C ASN A 44 11.12 -17.77 -11.64
N LYS A 45 11.56 -18.41 -10.55
CA LYS A 45 10.67 -18.80 -9.45
C LYS A 45 10.00 -17.58 -8.79
N GLN A 46 10.76 -16.52 -8.54
CA GLN A 46 10.24 -15.30 -7.92
C GLN A 46 9.23 -14.60 -8.83
N ILE A 47 9.42 -14.61 -10.16
CA ILE A 47 8.42 -14.13 -11.12
C ILE A 47 7.13 -14.94 -11.02
N GLU A 48 7.23 -16.27 -11.11
CA GLU A 48 6.10 -17.18 -11.05
C GLU A 48 5.31 -17.00 -9.75
N ASP A 49 6.01 -17.06 -8.60
CA ASP A 49 5.39 -16.94 -7.29
C ASP A 49 4.78 -15.53 -7.07
N SER A 50 5.43 -14.47 -7.58
CA SER A 50 4.89 -13.10 -7.49
C SER A 50 3.65 -12.89 -8.35
N LEU A 51 3.63 -13.40 -9.59
CA LEU A 51 2.46 -13.30 -10.46
C LEU A 51 1.29 -14.13 -9.92
N TYR A 52 1.57 -15.32 -9.38
CA TYR A 52 0.57 -16.14 -8.70
C TYR A 52 -0.06 -15.39 -7.52
N ASN A 53 0.76 -14.77 -6.66
CA ASN A 53 0.24 -13.96 -5.54
C ASN A 53 -0.55 -12.73 -6.00
N TYR A 54 -0.11 -12.08 -7.08
CA TYR A 54 -0.85 -10.97 -7.68
C TYR A 54 -2.24 -11.42 -8.14
N ASP A 55 -2.31 -12.51 -8.91
CA ASP A 55 -3.56 -13.02 -9.45
C ASP A 55 -4.54 -13.39 -8.31
N LEU A 56 -4.05 -14.05 -7.25
CA LEU A 56 -4.84 -14.33 -6.03
C LEU A 56 -5.39 -13.07 -5.35
N ASN A 57 -4.56 -12.04 -5.18
CA ASN A 57 -5.01 -10.77 -4.58
C ASN A 57 -6.07 -10.08 -5.45
N ILE A 58 -5.89 -10.07 -6.79
CA ILE A 58 -6.86 -9.48 -7.70
C ILE A 58 -8.19 -10.24 -7.67
N GLU A 59 -8.17 -11.58 -7.62
CA GLU A 59 -9.39 -12.39 -7.46
C GLU A 59 -10.07 -12.10 -6.13
N TYR A 60 -9.31 -12.09 -5.03
CA TYR A 60 -9.81 -11.72 -3.72
C TYR A 60 -10.50 -10.35 -3.72
N PHE A 61 -9.86 -9.31 -4.30
CA PHE A 61 -10.44 -7.97 -4.38
C PHE A 61 -11.75 -7.92 -5.16
N ARG A 62 -11.90 -8.75 -6.20
CA ARG A 62 -13.14 -8.82 -7.00
C ARG A 62 -14.31 -9.42 -6.21
N LEU A 63 -14.03 -10.26 -5.21
CA LEU A 63 -15.05 -10.87 -4.35
C LEU A 63 -15.57 -9.93 -3.27
N LEU A 64 -14.85 -8.84 -2.99
CA LEU A 64 -15.23 -7.88 -1.96
C LEU A 64 -16.38 -6.98 -2.42
N SER A 65 -17.38 -6.81 -1.55
CA SER A 65 -18.48 -5.86 -1.80
C SER A 65 -17.99 -4.42 -1.71
N LYS A 66 -18.07 -3.69 -2.82
CA LYS A 66 -17.75 -2.24 -2.89
C LYS A 66 -18.68 -1.41 -2.01
N LEU A 67 -19.94 -1.83 -1.85
CA LEU A 67 -20.91 -1.16 -0.99
C LEU A 67 -20.52 -1.29 0.48
N GLU A 68 -20.20 -2.52 0.91
CA GLU A 68 -19.74 -2.77 2.28
C GLU A 68 -18.41 -2.07 2.57
N PHE A 69 -17.49 -2.09 1.60
CA PHE A 69 -16.22 -1.37 1.70
C PHE A 69 -16.43 0.13 1.92
N ASN A 70 -17.28 0.78 1.12
CA ASN A 70 -17.57 2.20 1.30
C ASN A 70 -18.27 2.47 2.65
N HIS A 71 -19.14 1.59 3.11
CA HIS A 71 -19.72 1.69 4.45
C HIS A 71 -18.64 1.62 5.54
N GLU A 72 -17.66 0.72 5.42
CA GLU A 72 -16.56 0.60 6.38
C GLU A 72 -15.66 1.85 6.37
N VAL A 73 -15.31 2.39 5.19
CA VAL A 73 -14.60 3.67 5.05
C VAL A 73 -15.34 4.79 5.78
N MET A 74 -16.63 4.95 5.52
CA MET A 74 -17.41 6.04 6.12
C MET A 74 -17.63 5.84 7.62
N LYS A 75 -17.77 4.59 8.08
CA LYS A 75 -17.83 4.26 9.51
C LYS A 75 -16.53 4.61 10.22
N PHE A 76 -15.37 4.29 9.63
CA PHE A 76 -14.06 4.66 10.16
C PHE A 76 -13.93 6.18 10.32
N VAL A 77 -14.24 6.95 9.27
CA VAL A 77 -14.17 8.42 9.27
C VAL A 77 -15.11 9.02 10.32
N ARG A 78 -16.35 8.51 10.43
CA ARG A 78 -17.32 8.97 11.45
C ARG A 78 -16.87 8.65 12.87
N LYS A 79 -16.27 7.48 13.09
CA LYS A 79 -15.83 7.04 14.42
C LYS A 79 -14.63 7.85 14.91
N THR A 80 -13.68 8.13 14.03
CA THR A 80 -12.47 8.89 14.37
C THR A 80 -12.76 10.39 14.46
N LYS A 81 -13.65 10.95 13.64
CA LYS A 81 -14.00 12.39 13.56
C LYS A 81 -12.87 13.33 13.14
N ASN A 82 -11.61 12.91 13.21
CA ASN A 82 -10.44 13.72 12.86
C ASN A 82 -10.01 13.59 11.40
N PHE A 83 -10.34 12.47 10.73
CA PHE A 83 -10.00 12.28 9.32
C PHE A 83 -10.91 13.10 8.41
N GLN A 84 -10.31 13.91 7.55
CA GLN A 84 -11.01 14.76 6.58
C GLN A 84 -10.64 14.35 5.17
N GLU A 85 -11.63 14.25 4.28
CA GLU A 85 -11.40 13.97 2.87
C GLU A 85 -10.78 15.20 2.19
N ILE A 86 -9.73 14.97 1.41
CA ILE A 86 -9.07 16.01 0.63
C ILE A 86 -9.03 15.63 -0.85
N THR A 87 -9.11 16.64 -1.70
CA THR A 87 -9.02 16.49 -3.17
C THR A 87 -7.77 17.15 -3.72
N ASP A 88 -6.99 17.85 -2.89
CA ASP A 88 -5.77 18.56 -3.26
C ASP A 88 -4.68 18.37 -2.20
N LEU A 89 -3.63 17.61 -2.55
CA LEU A 89 -2.47 17.37 -1.70
C LEU A 89 -1.53 18.58 -1.62
N ALA A 90 -1.65 19.57 -2.50
CA ALA A 90 -0.85 20.79 -2.44
C ALA A 90 -1.15 21.60 -1.18
N LEU A 91 -2.36 21.47 -0.62
CA LEU A 91 -2.82 22.18 0.58
C LEU A 91 -2.15 21.72 1.88
N ILE A 92 -1.50 20.56 1.89
CA ILE A 92 -0.94 19.93 3.10
C ILE A 92 0.55 19.61 2.97
N GLY A 93 1.29 20.42 2.20
CA GLY A 93 2.73 20.26 2.06
C GLY A 93 3.47 20.51 3.38
N GLY A 94 4.30 19.55 3.82
CA GLY A 94 5.05 19.66 5.07
C GLY A 94 4.20 19.44 6.33
N VAL A 95 2.96 18.99 6.18
CA VAL A 95 2.06 18.73 7.30
C VAL A 95 2.24 17.29 7.80
N PRO A 96 2.56 17.08 9.09
CA PRO A 96 2.61 15.77 9.70
C PRO A 96 1.20 15.26 10.01
N GLY A 97 1.08 13.93 10.17
CA GLY A 97 -0.13 13.30 10.64
C GLY A 97 -0.38 11.92 10.04
N TYR A 98 -1.63 11.50 10.11
CA TYR A 98 -2.11 10.23 9.57
C TYR A 98 -2.82 10.45 8.24
N TYR A 99 -2.82 9.43 7.39
CA TYR A 99 -3.53 9.45 6.12
C TYR A 99 -4.11 8.08 5.80
N MET A 100 -5.19 8.08 5.04
CA MET A 100 -5.82 6.90 4.47
C MET A 100 -5.94 7.10 2.96
N MET A 101 -5.29 6.22 2.20
CA MET A 101 -5.45 6.11 0.75
C MET A 101 -6.53 5.06 0.47
N VAL A 102 -7.58 5.43 -0.28
CA VAL A 102 -8.67 4.54 -0.64
C VAL A 102 -8.53 4.17 -2.11
N LEU A 103 -8.57 2.87 -2.39
CA LEU A 103 -8.43 2.29 -3.72
C LEU A 103 -9.73 1.54 -4.07
N GLU A 104 -10.76 2.30 -4.47
CA GLU A 104 -12.14 1.79 -4.63
C GLU A 104 -12.28 0.65 -5.64
N GLU A 105 -11.47 0.65 -6.70
CA GLU A 105 -11.49 -0.41 -7.71
C GLU A 105 -11.20 -1.79 -7.10
N TYR A 106 -10.37 -1.81 -6.06
CA TYR A 106 -9.91 -3.02 -5.37
C TYR A 106 -10.65 -3.27 -4.05
N ALA A 107 -11.57 -2.37 -3.65
CA ALA A 107 -12.16 -2.36 -2.31
C ALA A 107 -11.10 -2.47 -1.20
N GLN A 108 -10.02 -1.70 -1.32
CA GLN A 108 -8.91 -1.69 -0.36
C GLN A 108 -8.59 -0.27 0.11
N ALA A 109 -8.10 -0.16 1.33
CA ALA A 109 -7.56 1.07 1.91
C ALA A 109 -6.16 0.80 2.47
N TYR A 110 -5.36 1.85 2.59
CA TYR A 110 -4.08 1.83 3.27
C TYR A 110 -4.02 2.99 4.25
N ILE A 111 -3.75 2.69 5.52
CA ILE A 111 -3.59 3.70 6.57
C ILE A 111 -2.11 3.82 6.87
N GLY A 112 -1.61 5.05 6.97
CA GLY A 112 -0.22 5.31 7.34
C GLY A 112 -0.06 6.62 8.08
N ARG A 113 1.15 6.85 8.58
CA ARG A 113 1.56 8.12 9.18
C ARG A 113 2.81 8.70 8.53
N SER A 114 3.04 10.00 8.67
CA SER A 114 4.27 10.65 8.24
C SER A 114 4.48 12.01 8.88
N ASN A 115 5.74 12.45 8.94
CA ASN A 115 6.09 13.85 9.19
C ASN A 115 5.75 14.77 8.00
N ASP A 116 5.47 14.21 6.81
CA ASP A 116 5.03 14.94 5.63
C ASP A 116 4.11 14.03 4.81
N ILE A 117 2.80 14.14 5.06
CA ILE A 117 1.77 13.29 4.45
C ILE A 117 1.86 13.36 2.93
N LYS A 118 1.96 14.57 2.38
CA LYS A 118 2.08 14.81 0.93
C LYS A 118 3.25 14.03 0.34
N LYS A 119 4.47 14.23 0.87
CA LYS A 119 5.66 13.53 0.35
C LYS A 119 5.53 12.02 0.49
N ARG A 120 4.92 11.52 1.55
CA ARG A 120 4.76 10.08 1.78
C ARG A 120 3.81 9.44 0.78
N ILE A 121 2.66 10.04 0.51
CA ILE A 121 1.71 9.55 -0.50
C ILE A 121 2.36 9.58 -1.89
N GLN A 122 3.04 10.68 -2.25
CA GLN A 122 3.78 10.76 -3.53
C GLN A 122 4.87 9.70 -3.64
N SER A 123 5.57 9.42 -2.53
CA SER A 123 6.54 8.32 -2.47
C SER A 123 5.86 6.99 -2.82
N HIS A 124 4.72 6.65 -2.20
CA HIS A 124 3.99 5.42 -2.50
C HIS A 124 3.62 5.33 -4.00
N TRP A 125 3.06 6.39 -4.58
CA TRP A 125 2.71 6.43 -6.01
C TRP A 125 3.90 6.28 -6.95
N SER A 126 5.07 6.82 -6.57
CA SER A 126 6.26 6.85 -7.41
C SER A 126 7.08 5.57 -7.33
N LYS A 127 7.06 4.89 -6.19
CA LYS A 127 7.87 3.70 -5.93
C LYS A 127 7.50 2.54 -6.85
N GLN A 128 8.43 1.60 -6.93
CA GLN A 128 8.22 0.26 -7.44
C GLN A 128 8.69 -0.67 -6.34
N LYS A 129 7.83 -1.59 -5.89
CA LYS A 129 8.23 -2.54 -4.86
C LYS A 129 9.41 -3.39 -5.34
N GLU A 130 10.40 -3.58 -4.47
CA GLU A 130 11.61 -4.33 -4.83
C GLU A 130 11.26 -5.78 -5.18
N PHE A 131 11.90 -6.32 -6.22
CA PHE A 131 11.58 -7.61 -6.82
C PHE A 131 11.58 -8.77 -5.82
N ASP A 132 12.60 -8.84 -4.98
CA ASP A 132 12.81 -9.82 -3.92
C ASP A 132 11.98 -9.54 -2.65
N ARG A 133 11.12 -8.50 -2.67
CA ARG A 133 10.24 -8.10 -1.57
C ARG A 133 8.77 -7.98 -2.00
N LEU A 134 8.43 -8.47 -3.20
CA LEU A 134 7.05 -8.52 -3.69
C LEU A 134 6.20 -9.46 -2.83
N ILE A 135 6.76 -10.63 -2.49
CA ILE A 135 6.17 -11.57 -1.55
C ILE A 135 6.66 -11.27 -0.14
N PHE A 136 5.74 -11.17 0.81
CA PHE A 136 6.05 -11.09 2.23
C PHE A 136 5.37 -12.24 2.97
N GLY A 137 6.15 -13.28 3.30
CA GLY A 137 5.60 -14.56 3.75
C GLY A 137 5.49 -15.55 2.61
N SER A 138 4.31 -16.15 2.42
CA SER A 138 4.07 -17.09 1.33
C SER A 138 3.33 -16.42 0.17
N LYS A 139 3.42 -17.01 -1.02
CA LYS A 139 2.72 -16.49 -2.21
C LYS A 139 1.19 -16.65 -2.13
N GLU A 140 0.71 -17.56 -1.29
CA GLU A 140 -0.71 -17.81 -1.06
C GLU A 140 -1.33 -16.79 -0.09
N THR A 141 -0.51 -16.15 0.76
CA THR A 141 -1.01 -15.34 1.89
C THR A 141 -0.50 -13.91 1.94
N SER A 142 0.47 -13.58 1.09
CA SER A 142 1.09 -12.24 1.04
C SER A 142 0.09 -11.20 0.53
N VAL A 143 -0.13 -10.15 1.33
CA VAL A 143 -0.89 -8.96 0.93
C VAL A 143 -0.03 -8.10 0.00
N LEU A 144 -0.61 -7.57 -1.08
CA LEU A 144 0.13 -6.67 -1.99
C LEU A 144 0.60 -5.41 -1.26
N SER A 145 1.81 -4.97 -1.60
CA SER A 145 2.37 -3.73 -1.09
C SER A 145 1.59 -2.51 -1.59
N ILE A 146 1.32 -1.51 -0.73
CA ILE A 146 0.84 -0.21 -1.20
C ILE A 146 1.80 0.41 -2.24
N ASP A 147 3.12 0.19 -2.11
CA ASP A 147 4.14 0.62 -3.08
C ASP A 147 4.08 -0.09 -4.45
N SER A 148 3.22 -1.12 -4.61
CA SER A 148 2.95 -1.73 -5.91
C SER A 148 1.87 -0.97 -6.67
N PHE A 149 0.96 -0.29 -5.97
CA PHE A 149 -0.07 0.54 -6.56
C PHE A 149 0.49 1.89 -7.03
N ARG A 150 -0.22 2.51 -7.95
CA ARG A 150 0.17 3.75 -8.63
C ARG A 150 -0.82 4.86 -8.31
N ALA A 151 -0.52 6.06 -8.80
CA ALA A 151 -1.31 7.25 -8.49
C ALA A 151 -2.80 7.05 -8.78
N TYR A 152 -3.17 6.56 -9.97
CA TYR A 152 -4.57 6.46 -10.39
C TYR A 152 -5.34 5.29 -9.77
N ASP A 153 -4.67 4.47 -8.95
CA ASP A 153 -5.33 3.45 -8.15
C ASP A 153 -5.95 4.05 -6.88
N THR A 154 -5.43 5.20 -6.41
CA THR A 154 -5.93 5.91 -5.23
C THR A 154 -7.06 6.86 -5.62
N THR A 155 -8.31 6.55 -5.32
CA THR A 155 -9.45 7.37 -5.74
C THR A 155 -9.88 8.40 -4.70
N ARG A 156 -9.60 8.17 -3.41
CA ARG A 156 -9.90 9.12 -2.32
C ARG A 156 -8.75 9.14 -1.32
N ILE A 157 -8.58 10.29 -0.68
CA ILE A 157 -7.56 10.48 0.36
C ILE A 157 -8.23 11.15 1.55
N PHE A 158 -8.03 10.57 2.72
CA PHE A 158 -8.37 11.20 3.99
C PHE A 158 -7.11 11.49 4.78
N VAL A 159 -7.10 12.61 5.49
CA VAL A 159 -5.96 13.02 6.30
C VAL A 159 -6.41 13.45 7.68
N TYR A 160 -5.58 13.17 8.67
CA TYR A 160 -5.66 13.72 10.00
C TYR A 160 -4.33 14.42 10.31
N PRO A 161 -4.25 15.75 10.06
CA PRO A 161 -3.09 16.56 10.43
C PRO A 161 -2.88 16.57 11.94
N THR A 162 -1.69 16.18 12.39
CA THR A 162 -1.28 16.22 13.79
C THR A 162 0.24 16.03 13.91
N ASP A 163 0.83 16.65 14.93
CA ASP A 163 2.23 16.44 15.31
C ASP A 163 2.42 15.20 16.22
N GLU A 164 1.32 14.62 16.73
CA GLU A 164 1.32 13.47 17.64
C GLU A 164 1.34 12.12 16.87
N LEU A 165 2.56 11.64 16.58
CA LEU A 165 2.79 10.49 15.69
C LEU A 165 3.24 9.20 16.38
N GLU A 166 3.33 9.19 17.72
CA GLU A 166 4.07 8.15 18.43
C GLU A 166 3.26 6.87 18.74
N GLU A 167 1.92 6.89 18.85
CA GLU A 167 1.21 5.71 19.40
C GLU A 167 -0.14 5.30 18.76
N HIS A 168 -0.66 5.96 17.71
CA HIS A 168 -2.05 5.69 17.25
C HIS A 168 -2.20 4.98 15.90
N GLU A 169 -1.12 4.66 15.19
CA GLU A 169 -1.25 4.05 13.85
C GLU A 169 -1.94 2.68 13.93
N ASP A 170 -1.58 1.85 14.90
CA ASP A 170 -2.23 0.56 15.11
C ASP A 170 -3.67 0.70 15.58
N ASP A 171 -3.99 1.71 16.38
CA ASP A 171 -5.37 1.99 16.79
C ASP A 171 -6.24 2.23 15.56
N PHE A 172 -5.81 3.07 14.63
CA PHE A 172 -6.56 3.33 13.40
C PHE A 172 -6.65 2.10 12.51
N ILE A 173 -5.57 1.33 12.38
CA ILE A 173 -5.56 0.11 11.58
C ILE A 173 -6.53 -0.93 12.17
N ASN A 174 -6.55 -1.10 13.49
CA ASN A 174 -7.40 -2.08 14.17
C ASN A 174 -8.89 -1.67 14.23
N LEU A 175 -9.20 -0.41 13.94
CA LEU A 175 -10.57 0.08 13.80
C LEU A 175 -11.23 -0.28 12.46
N PHE A 176 -10.45 -0.74 11.49
CA PHE A 176 -10.90 -1.07 10.14
C PHE A 176 -10.92 -2.59 9.95
N ASP A 177 -11.94 -3.12 9.27
CA ASP A 177 -11.96 -4.54 8.91
C ASP A 177 -10.72 -4.92 8.06
N ALA A 178 -9.93 -5.86 8.58
CA ALA A 178 -8.66 -6.27 7.99
C ALA A 178 -8.79 -6.81 6.57
N LYS A 179 -9.97 -7.29 6.15
CA LYS A 179 -10.23 -7.76 4.77
C LYS A 179 -10.12 -6.63 3.73
N TYR A 180 -10.25 -5.38 4.17
CA TYR A 180 -10.21 -4.19 3.34
C TYR A 180 -8.89 -3.40 3.43
N LEU A 181 -7.86 -3.90 4.12
CA LEU A 181 -6.61 -3.14 4.36
C LEU A 181 -5.37 -3.68 3.62
N LEU A 182 -4.52 -2.81 3.11
CA LEU A 182 -3.23 -3.17 2.48
C LEU A 182 -2.04 -3.08 3.44
N ASN A 183 -2.27 -2.78 4.72
CA ASN A 183 -1.22 -2.75 5.74
C ASN A 183 -0.61 -4.14 5.91
N ARG A 184 0.66 -4.30 5.56
CA ARG A 184 1.38 -5.59 5.63
C ARG A 184 2.06 -5.88 6.97
N THR A 185 2.12 -4.87 7.84
CA THR A 185 2.67 -4.96 9.19
C THR A 185 1.75 -4.22 10.16
N SER A 186 2.00 -4.36 11.46
CA SER A 186 1.57 -3.35 12.43
C SER A 186 2.15 -1.97 12.07
N GLY A 187 1.49 -0.92 12.55
CA GLY A 187 1.95 0.46 12.52
C GLY A 187 3.16 0.69 13.44
N GLY A 188 3.65 1.93 13.46
CA GLY A 188 4.80 2.31 14.28
C GLY A 188 6.16 2.21 13.56
N THR A 189 7.22 2.59 14.26
CA THR A 189 8.58 2.54 13.74
C THR A 189 9.14 1.15 14.00
N LEU A 190 8.96 0.23 13.05
CA LEU A 190 9.60 -1.09 13.12
C LEU A 190 11.12 -0.91 13.00
N ALA A 191 11.87 -1.30 14.03
CA ALA A 191 13.31 -1.16 14.19
C ALA A 191 14.13 -2.02 13.20
N GLY A 192 13.48 -2.85 12.38
CA GLY A 192 14.14 -3.60 11.32
C GLY A 192 13.29 -4.69 10.67
N LEU A 193 13.94 -5.47 9.79
CA LEU A 193 13.31 -6.55 9.05
C LEU A 193 12.73 -7.65 9.96
N MET A 194 13.41 -7.97 11.06
CA MET A 194 12.93 -8.97 12.02
C MET A 194 11.60 -8.56 12.67
N GLU A 195 11.49 -7.32 13.13
CA GLU A 195 10.27 -6.83 13.75
C GLU A 195 9.12 -6.75 12.74
N ALA A 196 9.42 -6.41 11.48
CA ALA A 196 8.45 -6.47 10.41
C ALA A 196 7.96 -7.91 10.15
N ILE A 197 8.85 -8.92 10.24
CA ILE A 197 8.47 -10.33 10.09
C ILE A 197 7.58 -10.78 11.25
N ILE A 198 7.90 -10.40 12.48
CA ILE A 198 7.10 -10.73 13.68
C ILE A 198 5.69 -10.15 13.57
N ASN A 199 5.58 -8.89 13.13
CA ASN A 199 4.31 -8.18 13.02
C ASN A 199 3.66 -8.32 11.64
N ARG A 200 4.09 -9.29 10.83
CA ARG A 200 3.57 -9.48 9.47
C ARG A 200 2.10 -9.83 9.50
N LYS A 201 1.32 -9.13 8.68
CA LYS A 201 -0.07 -9.47 8.39
C LYS A 201 -0.13 -10.39 7.18
N THR A 202 -0.84 -11.49 7.35
CA THR A 202 -1.16 -12.44 6.28
C THR A 202 -2.67 -12.40 6.02
N ARG A 203 -3.06 -12.85 4.83
CA ARG A 203 -4.46 -12.92 4.43
C ARG A 203 -4.72 -14.26 3.76
N GLU A 204 -5.79 -14.93 4.14
CA GLU A 204 -6.30 -16.06 3.38
C GLU A 204 -6.87 -15.51 2.06
N LEU A 205 -6.15 -15.75 0.95
CA LEU A 205 -6.54 -15.29 -0.39
C LEU A 205 -7.31 -16.35 -1.17
N SER A 206 -7.21 -17.62 -0.75
CA SER A 206 -8.03 -18.72 -1.25
C SER A 206 -9.37 -18.73 -0.51
N VAL A 207 -10.46 -18.69 -1.28
CA VAL A 207 -11.81 -19.11 -0.83
C VAL A 207 -12.02 -20.55 -1.24
#